data_AF-B0KIZ9-F1
#
_entry.id   AF-B0KIZ9-F1
#
_cell.length_a   1.000
_cell.length_b   1.000
_cell.length_c   1.000
_cell.angle_alpha   90.00
_cell.angle_beta   90.00
_cell.angle_gamma   90.00
#
_symmetry.space_group_name_H-M   'P 1'
#
loop_
_entity.id
_entity.type
_entity.pdbx_description
1 polymer ?
#
loop_
_entity_poly.entity_id
_entity_poly.type
_entity_poly.pdbx_seq_one_letter_code
_entity_poly.pdbx_strand_id
1 'polypeptide(L)'
;MISQDALIHGIEIRKKTQQGLSSNLLRAMQVAGTRADGSPGKLSQQLLSDCSGVARSTISKYLTQQSEANPDLETLCRLAATLNVSPALLLMTEEDWLHLAHGLVTVAQTLNNNQFDDIAAQLGEASSGNPLDRADAVLKMAEHIGVKPRHTFEAETPSQRKLKQGILTTAALPVHPRFQDGIYAQLLPLCIVLGARIIDQGNQI
;
A
#
# COMPACT_ATOMS: atom_id res chain seq x y z
N MET A 1 -14.13 10.77 22.32
CA MET A 1 -13.29 9.79 23.04
C MET A 1 -12.77 8.79 22.02
N ILE A 2 -11.45 8.66 21.87
CA ILE A 2 -10.85 7.58 21.05
C ILE A 2 -10.97 6.29 21.88
N SER A 3 -11.49 5.21 21.29
CA SER A 3 -11.58 3.91 21.98
C SER A 3 -10.17 3.38 22.29
N GLN A 4 -10.00 2.72 23.44
CA GLN A 4 -8.72 2.13 23.86
C GLN A 4 -8.16 1.17 22.80
N ASP A 5 -9.03 0.45 22.08
CA ASP A 5 -8.65 -0.45 20.99
C ASP A 5 -8.05 0.29 19.78
N ALA A 6 -8.60 1.46 19.46
CA ALA A 6 -8.10 2.29 18.35
C ALA A 6 -6.69 2.85 18.67
N LEU A 7 -6.43 3.16 19.94
CA LEU A 7 -5.11 3.61 20.40
C LEU A 7 -4.08 2.48 20.30
N ILE A 8 -4.41 1.27 20.76
CA ILE A 8 -3.53 0.11 20.68
C ILE A 8 -3.19 -0.21 19.22
N HIS A 9 -4.20 -0.24 18.35
CA HIS A 9 -4.02 -0.53 16.93
C HIS A 9 -3.15 0.54 16.23
N GLY A 10 -3.33 1.83 16.56
CA GLY A 10 -2.49 2.90 16.02
C GLY A 10 -1.01 2.79 16.43
N ILE A 11 -0.74 2.36 17.66
CA ILE A 11 0.64 2.11 18.14
C ILE A 11 1.27 0.93 17.38
N GLU A 12 0.49 -0.13 17.14
CA GLU A 12 0.98 -1.29 16.41
C GLU A 12 1.29 -0.96 14.95
N ILE A 13 0.40 -0.24 14.25
CA ILE A 13 0.63 0.23 12.88
C ILE A 13 1.92 1.05 12.84
N ARG A 14 2.08 2.03 13.74
CA ARG A 14 3.29 2.85 13.81
C ARG A 14 4.55 2.00 13.97
N LYS A 15 4.52 1.00 14.87
CA LYS A 15 5.67 0.12 15.10
C LYS A 15 6.02 -0.69 13.85
N LYS A 16 5.03 -1.29 13.18
CA LYS A 16 5.22 -2.01 11.92
C LYS A 16 5.78 -1.09 10.83
N THR A 17 5.26 0.12 10.68
CA THR A 17 5.75 1.12 9.71
C THR A 17 7.18 1.56 10.00
N GLN A 18 7.57 1.75 11.27
CA GLN A 18 8.95 2.06 11.65
C GLN A 18 9.91 0.89 11.31
N GLN A 19 9.48 -0.35 11.51
CA GLN A 19 10.23 -1.54 11.09
C GLN A 19 10.37 -1.61 9.57
N GLY A 20 9.29 -1.32 8.84
CA GLY A 20 9.29 -1.19 7.39
C GLY A 20 10.30 -0.15 6.91
N LEU A 21 10.25 1.06 7.47
CA LEU A 21 11.20 2.14 7.17
C LEU A 21 12.65 1.70 7.38
N SER A 22 12.96 1.12 8.55
CA SER A 22 14.32 0.64 8.87
C SER A 22 14.80 -0.40 7.84
N SER A 23 13.99 -1.43 7.58
CA SER A 23 14.33 -2.53 6.66
C SER A 23 14.48 -2.02 5.22
N ASN A 24 13.54 -1.22 4.74
CA ASN A 24 13.55 -0.68 3.38
C ASN A 24 14.70 0.29 3.17
N LEU A 25 14.99 1.16 4.14
CA LEU A 25 16.13 2.07 4.08
C LEU A 25 17.45 1.31 4.02
N LEU A 26 17.62 0.28 4.87
CA LEU A 26 18.80 -0.59 4.83
C LEU A 26 18.98 -1.28 3.47
N ARG A 27 17.89 -1.86 2.93
CA ARG A 27 17.89 -2.56 1.63
C ARG A 27 18.20 -1.60 0.49
N ALA A 28 17.56 -0.43 0.44
CA ALA A 28 17.81 0.59 -0.57
C ALA A 28 19.29 1.04 -0.53
N MET A 29 19.83 1.30 0.66
CA MET A 29 21.24 1.65 0.82
C MET A 29 22.21 0.55 0.35
N GLN A 30 21.81 -0.73 0.29
CA GLN A 30 22.70 -1.78 -0.23
C GLN A 30 22.94 -1.68 -1.73
N VAL A 31 22.06 -1.00 -2.47
CA VAL A 31 22.06 -0.97 -3.95
C VAL A 31 22.07 0.43 -4.55
N ALA A 32 21.81 1.48 -3.75
CA ALA A 32 21.72 2.87 -4.22
C ALA A 32 23.08 3.55 -4.50
N GLY A 33 24.19 2.91 -4.13
CA GLY A 33 25.52 3.40 -4.47
C GLY A 33 25.96 2.94 -5.87
N THR A 34 27.11 3.43 -6.32
CA THR A 34 27.71 3.03 -7.59
C THR A 34 29.17 2.65 -7.36
N ARG A 35 29.58 1.50 -7.89
CA ARG A 35 30.98 1.05 -7.85
C ARG A 35 31.78 1.69 -8.98
N ALA A 36 33.10 1.53 -8.96
CA ALA A 36 33.99 2.09 -9.97
C ALA A 36 33.70 1.62 -11.40
N ASP A 37 33.12 0.43 -11.55
CA ASP A 37 32.71 -0.17 -12.83
C ASP A 37 31.30 0.23 -13.27
N GLY A 38 30.62 1.12 -12.54
CA GLY A 38 29.23 1.53 -12.81
C GLY A 38 28.16 0.57 -12.30
N SER A 39 28.54 -0.57 -11.70
CA SER A 39 27.58 -1.52 -11.13
C SER A 39 26.96 -1.01 -9.81
N PRO A 40 25.77 -1.50 -9.42
CA PRO A 40 25.15 -1.17 -8.14
C PRO A 40 26.07 -1.48 -6.96
N GLY A 41 26.16 -0.52 -6.03
CA GLY A 41 27.00 -0.58 -4.85
C GLY A 41 26.26 -0.16 -3.59
N LYS A 42 26.95 -0.30 -2.45
CA LYS A 42 26.42 0.18 -1.17
C LYS A 42 26.60 1.70 -1.08
N LEU A 43 25.54 2.40 -0.71
CA LEU A 43 25.59 3.79 -0.28
C LEU A 43 25.88 3.84 1.22
N SER A 44 26.94 4.55 1.62
CA SER A 44 27.27 4.68 3.04
C SER A 44 26.30 5.63 3.75
N GLN A 45 26.16 5.49 5.08
CA GLN A 45 25.38 6.45 5.87
C GLN A 45 25.94 7.87 5.79
N GLN A 46 27.27 8.01 5.62
CA GLN A 46 27.91 9.30 5.46
C GLN A 46 27.47 9.97 4.16
N LEU A 47 27.58 9.25 3.04
CA LEU A 47 27.16 9.78 1.74
C LEU A 47 25.66 10.07 1.69
N LEU A 48 24.83 9.21 2.30
CA LEU A 48 23.40 9.48 2.44
C LEU A 48 23.15 10.76 3.25
N SER A 49 23.91 10.99 4.33
CA SER A 49 23.81 12.20 5.15
C SER A 49 24.17 13.44 4.34
N ASP A 50 25.31 13.39 3.64
CA ASP A 50 25.84 14.51 2.85
C ASP A 50 24.89 14.89 1.71
N CYS A 51 24.32 13.91 1.00
CA CYS A 51 23.42 14.16 -0.13
C CYS A 51 21.99 14.54 0.30
N SER A 52 21.48 13.99 1.40
CA SER A 52 20.10 14.25 1.85
C SER A 52 19.96 15.46 2.77
N GLY A 53 21.08 15.96 3.33
CA GLY A 53 21.07 16.97 4.39
C GLY A 53 20.53 16.46 5.73
N VAL A 54 20.25 15.16 5.87
CA VAL A 54 19.80 14.55 7.12
C VAL A 54 21.02 14.12 7.92
N ALA A 55 21.10 14.54 9.19
CA ALA A 55 22.23 14.19 10.05
C ALA A 55 22.43 12.67 10.16
N ARG A 56 23.69 12.22 10.07
CA ARG A 56 24.06 10.80 10.16
C ARG A 56 23.53 10.13 11.44
N SER A 57 23.53 10.82 12.57
CA SER A 57 22.96 10.32 13.83
C SER A 57 21.46 10.08 13.73
N THR A 58 20.72 10.96 13.04
CA THR A 58 19.29 10.80 12.75
C THR A 58 19.03 9.60 11.83
N ILE A 59 19.82 9.44 10.76
CA ILE A 59 19.77 8.25 9.89
C ILE A 59 20.01 6.98 10.71
N SER A 60 21.04 6.98 11.57
CA SER A 60 21.35 5.83 12.42
C SER A 60 20.18 5.44 13.33
N LYS A 61 19.42 6.40 13.86
CA LYS A 61 18.23 6.12 14.69
C LYS A 61 17.15 5.38 13.91
N TYR A 62 16.92 5.75 12.64
CA TYR A 62 15.97 5.05 11.78
C TYR A 62 16.43 3.64 11.45
N LEU A 63 17.74 3.44 11.20
CA LEU A 63 18.28 2.12 10.88
C LEU A 63 18.25 1.16 12.07
N THR A 64 18.49 1.63 13.30
CA THR A 64 18.55 0.79 14.51
C THR A 64 17.21 0.62 15.22
N GLN A 65 16.12 1.19 14.67
CA GLN A 65 14.77 1.11 15.24
C GLN A 65 14.71 1.58 16.70
N GLN A 66 15.52 2.57 17.08
CA GLN A 66 15.43 3.17 18.42
C GLN A 66 14.03 3.77 18.60
N SER A 67 13.35 3.41 19.69
CA SER A 67 11.88 3.35 19.82
C SER A 67 11.11 4.65 19.63
N GLU A 68 11.79 5.80 19.49
CA GLU A 68 11.16 7.10 19.30
C GLU A 68 11.46 7.76 17.96
N ALA A 69 12.30 7.15 17.12
CA ALA A 69 12.68 7.73 15.84
C ALA A 69 11.48 7.70 14.89
N ASN A 70 10.91 8.88 14.62
CA ASN A 70 9.83 9.08 13.65
C ASN A 70 10.24 10.24 12.72
N PRO A 71 10.58 9.98 11.45
CA PRO A 71 10.85 11.08 10.54
C PRO A 71 9.59 11.91 10.32
N ASP A 72 9.75 13.22 10.25
CA ASP A 72 8.73 14.07 9.62
C ASP A 72 8.70 13.79 8.10
N LEU A 73 7.64 14.29 7.45
CA LEU A 73 7.45 14.09 6.02
C LEU A 73 8.60 14.68 5.19
N GLU A 74 9.14 15.83 5.59
CA GLU A 74 10.24 16.47 4.89
C GLU A 74 11.51 15.60 4.91
N THR A 75 11.87 15.09 6.08
CA THR A 75 13.02 14.19 6.27
C THR A 75 12.85 12.91 5.46
N LEU A 76 11.66 12.30 5.50
CA LEU A 76 11.36 11.12 4.69
C LEU A 76 11.51 11.40 3.19
N CYS A 77 10.97 12.53 2.71
CA CYS A 77 11.06 12.92 1.30
C CYS A 77 12.50 13.18 0.86
N ARG A 78 13.34 13.83 1.68
CA ARG A 78 14.76 14.05 1.36
C ARG A 78 15.54 12.75 1.25
N LEU A 79 15.30 11.81 2.18
CA LEU A 79 15.91 10.47 2.13
C LEU A 79 15.45 9.71 0.87
N ALA A 80 14.15 9.72 0.58
CA ALA A 80 13.58 9.05 -0.58
C ALA A 80 14.11 9.62 -1.91
N ALA A 81 14.20 10.95 -2.01
CA ALA A 81 14.75 11.64 -3.18
C ALA A 81 16.22 11.27 -3.42
N THR A 82 17.03 11.23 -2.34
CA THR A 82 18.45 10.84 -2.43
C THR A 82 18.62 9.40 -2.89
N LEU A 83 17.70 8.52 -2.52
CA LEU A 83 17.69 7.11 -2.91
C LEU A 83 16.95 6.86 -4.23
N ASN A 84 16.41 7.92 -4.86
CA ASN A 84 15.59 7.86 -6.07
C ASN A 84 14.40 6.87 -5.97
N VAL A 85 13.69 6.89 -4.84
CA VAL A 85 12.49 6.07 -4.59
C VAL A 85 11.33 6.93 -4.10
N SER A 86 10.10 6.40 -4.17
CA SER A 86 8.93 7.05 -3.57
C SER A 86 8.96 6.93 -2.03
N PRO A 87 8.60 7.99 -1.28
CA PRO A 87 8.43 7.92 0.18
C PRO A 87 7.49 6.81 0.65
N ALA A 88 6.45 6.50 -0.14
CA ALA A 88 5.50 5.44 0.19
C ALA A 88 6.18 4.06 0.23
N LEU A 89 7.12 3.78 -0.69
CA LEU A 89 7.86 2.52 -0.73
C LEU A 89 8.78 2.34 0.47
N LEU A 90 9.32 3.43 1.02
CA LEU A 90 10.09 3.37 2.26
C LEU A 90 9.22 2.99 3.45
N LEU A 91 7.96 3.43 3.49
CA LEU A 91 7.04 3.18 4.60
C LEU A 91 6.28 1.85 4.52
N MET A 92 6.29 1.17 3.37
CA MET A 92 5.62 -0.12 3.22
C MET A 92 6.17 -1.16 4.20
N THR A 93 5.27 -1.80 4.94
CA THR A 93 5.60 -2.96 5.78
C THR A 93 5.80 -4.21 4.92
N GLU A 94 6.33 -5.28 5.50
CA GLU A 94 6.42 -6.59 4.82
C GLU A 94 5.02 -7.11 4.41
N GLU A 95 4.04 -6.91 5.28
CA GLU A 95 2.63 -7.21 5.04
C GLU A 95 2.11 -6.39 3.84
N ASP A 96 2.54 -5.14 3.71
CA ASP A 96 2.17 -4.30 2.58
C ASP A 96 2.77 -4.78 1.25
N TRP A 97 3.97 -5.36 1.26
CA TRP A 97 4.54 -5.99 0.08
C TRP A 97 3.79 -7.28 -0.27
N LEU A 98 3.43 -8.07 0.73
CA LEU A 98 2.74 -9.34 0.53
C LEU A 98 1.39 -9.15 -0.18
N HIS A 99 0.50 -8.27 0.32
CA HIS A 99 -0.75 -8.13 -0.42
C HIS A 99 -0.62 -7.32 -1.72
N LEU A 100 0.48 -6.60 -1.94
CA LEU A 100 0.73 -6.00 -3.26
C LEU A 100 0.99 -7.14 -4.26
N ALA A 101 1.80 -8.13 -3.87
CA ALA A 101 2.02 -9.34 -4.65
C ALA A 101 0.72 -10.12 -4.89
N HIS A 102 -0.10 -10.34 -3.85
CA HIS A 102 -1.42 -10.98 -4.03
C HIS A 102 -2.33 -10.17 -4.96
N GLY A 103 -2.33 -8.84 -4.84
CA GLY A 103 -3.09 -7.95 -5.70
C GLY A 103 -2.66 -8.07 -7.17
N LEU A 104 -1.36 -8.12 -7.44
CA LEU A 104 -0.83 -8.31 -8.80
C LEU A 104 -1.24 -9.66 -9.41
N VAL A 105 -1.19 -10.75 -8.63
CA VAL A 105 -1.68 -12.06 -9.06
C VAL A 105 -3.17 -12.01 -9.36
N THR A 106 -3.95 -11.33 -8.52
CA THR A 106 -5.40 -11.18 -8.68
C THR A 106 -5.73 -10.37 -9.95
N VAL A 107 -4.99 -9.29 -10.21
CA VAL A 107 -5.11 -8.53 -11.48
C VAL A 107 -4.83 -9.45 -12.67
N ALA A 108 -3.75 -10.25 -12.64
CA ALA A 108 -3.44 -11.17 -13.73
C ALA A 108 -4.54 -12.24 -13.94
N GLN A 109 -5.14 -12.76 -12.87
CA GLN A 109 -6.23 -13.73 -12.95
C GLN A 109 -7.52 -13.12 -13.52
N THR A 110 -7.83 -11.89 -13.13
CA THR A 110 -9.03 -11.17 -13.59
C THR A 110 -8.92 -10.74 -15.06
N LEU A 111 -7.73 -10.32 -15.52
CA LEU A 111 -7.48 -10.00 -16.94
C LEU A 111 -7.72 -11.17 -17.89
N ASN A 112 -7.68 -12.41 -17.41
CA ASN A 112 -7.91 -13.61 -18.21
C ASN A 112 -9.35 -14.13 -18.11
N ASN A 113 -10.27 -13.36 -17.53
CA ASN A 113 -11.65 -13.78 -17.30
C ASN A 113 -12.66 -12.79 -17.90
N ASN A 114 -13.36 -13.25 -18.93
CA ASN A 114 -14.34 -12.48 -19.70
C ASN A 114 -15.50 -11.91 -18.84
N GLN A 115 -15.73 -12.44 -17.63
CA GLN A 115 -16.73 -11.89 -16.70
C GLN A 115 -16.39 -10.48 -16.20
N PHE A 116 -15.12 -10.04 -16.32
CA PHE A 116 -14.69 -8.70 -15.93
C PHE A 116 -14.72 -7.70 -17.09
N ASP A 117 -14.93 -8.15 -18.33
CA ASP A 117 -15.02 -7.29 -19.50
C ASP A 117 -16.25 -6.38 -19.43
N ASP A 118 -17.37 -6.89 -18.94
CA ASP A 118 -18.61 -6.11 -18.76
C ASP A 118 -18.45 -5.01 -17.69
N ILE A 119 -17.72 -5.30 -16.61
CA ILE A 119 -17.44 -4.30 -15.55
C ILE A 119 -16.48 -3.23 -16.09
N ALA A 120 -15.49 -3.63 -16.91
CA ALA A 120 -14.57 -2.72 -17.54
C ALA A 120 -15.26 -1.81 -18.57
N ALA A 121 -16.19 -2.35 -19.35
CA ALA A 121 -17.01 -1.58 -20.29
C ALA A 121 -17.88 -0.54 -19.56
N GLN A 122 -18.59 -0.95 -18.50
CA GLN A 122 -19.41 -0.03 -17.69
C GLN A 122 -18.60 1.11 -17.08
N LEU A 123 -17.37 0.85 -16.64
CA LEU A 123 -16.46 1.88 -16.09
C LEU A 123 -15.79 2.76 -17.15
N GLY A 124 -15.69 2.29 -18.39
CA GLY A 124 -15.23 3.10 -19.52
C GLY A 124 -16.31 4.06 -20.01
N GLU A 125 -17.57 3.62 -19.98
CA GLU A 125 -18.74 4.42 -20.39
C GLU A 125 -19.19 5.41 -19.30
N ALA A 126 -19.20 4.99 -18.03
CA ALA A 126 -19.42 5.88 -16.90
C ALA A 126 -18.13 6.66 -16.63
N SER A 127 -18.15 7.98 -16.82
CA SER A 127 -17.03 8.90 -16.59
C SER A 127 -16.12 8.43 -15.45
N SER A 128 -14.99 7.80 -15.80
CA SER A 128 -14.15 6.99 -14.90
C SER A 128 -13.51 7.76 -13.73
N GLY A 129 -13.80 9.06 -13.64
CA GLY A 129 -13.38 9.97 -12.58
C GLY A 129 -14.32 10.04 -11.36
N ASN A 130 -15.54 9.50 -11.39
CA ASN A 130 -16.44 9.53 -10.23
C ASN A 130 -16.10 8.43 -9.21
N PRO A 131 -15.73 8.76 -7.95
CA PRO A 131 -15.42 7.78 -6.93
C PRO A 131 -16.58 6.83 -6.57
N LEU A 132 -17.84 7.28 -6.72
CA LEU A 132 -19.01 6.48 -6.39
C LEU A 132 -19.30 5.39 -7.43
N ASP A 133 -19.15 5.70 -8.72
CA ASP A 133 -19.34 4.70 -9.79
C ASP A 133 -18.28 3.59 -9.68
N ARG A 134 -17.07 3.95 -9.24
CA ARG A 134 -15.99 3.01 -8.92
C ARG A 134 -16.28 2.17 -7.68
N ALA A 135 -16.89 2.77 -6.66
CA ALA A 135 -17.33 2.07 -5.45
C ALA A 135 -18.36 0.98 -5.79
N ASP A 136 -19.31 1.25 -6.68
CA ASP A 136 -20.29 0.24 -7.09
C ASP A 136 -19.66 -0.88 -7.92
N ALA A 137 -18.78 -0.52 -8.87
CA ALA A 137 -18.08 -1.52 -9.69
C ALA A 137 -17.16 -2.42 -8.86
N VAL A 138 -16.47 -1.87 -7.85
CA VAL A 138 -15.55 -2.66 -7.00
C VAL A 138 -16.30 -3.65 -6.12
N LEU A 139 -17.50 -3.32 -5.64
CA LEU A 139 -18.31 -4.27 -4.86
C LEU A 139 -18.77 -5.45 -5.72
N LYS A 140 -19.26 -5.19 -6.93
CA LYS A 140 -19.61 -6.25 -7.89
C LYS A 140 -18.41 -7.15 -8.17
N MET A 141 -17.23 -6.57 -8.36
CA MET A 141 -16.01 -7.33 -8.64
C MET A 141 -15.49 -8.12 -7.42
N ALA A 142 -15.62 -7.58 -6.21
CA ALA A 142 -15.19 -8.24 -4.98
C ALA A 142 -15.93 -9.58 -4.73
N GLU A 143 -17.22 -9.64 -5.06
CA GLU A 143 -18.01 -10.87 -4.97
C GLU A 143 -17.45 -12.00 -5.86
N HIS A 144 -16.95 -11.65 -7.05
CA HIS A 144 -16.41 -12.59 -8.04
C HIS A 144 -14.99 -13.04 -7.71
N ILE A 145 -14.18 -12.17 -7.10
CA ILE A 145 -12.81 -12.48 -6.64
C ILE A 145 -12.83 -13.39 -5.39
N GLY A 146 -14.00 -13.65 -4.80
CA GLY A 146 -14.15 -14.50 -3.63
C GLY A 146 -13.92 -13.76 -2.31
N VAL A 147 -13.80 -12.43 -2.36
CA VAL A 147 -13.91 -11.56 -1.18
C VAL A 147 -15.40 -11.42 -0.86
N LYS A 148 -16.02 -12.51 -0.41
CA LYS A 148 -17.44 -12.54 -0.02
C LYS A 148 -17.58 -12.11 1.44
N PRO A 149 -18.28 -11.01 1.76
CA PRO A 149 -19.18 -11.06 2.90
C PRO A 149 -20.29 -12.06 2.54
N ARG A 150 -20.27 -13.25 3.15
CA ARG A 150 -21.24 -14.32 2.87
C ARG A 150 -22.68 -13.78 2.96
N HIS A 151 -23.38 -13.68 1.84
CA HIS A 151 -24.78 -13.29 1.81
C HIS A 151 -25.67 -14.46 2.24
N THR A 152 -26.20 -14.37 3.46
CA THR A 152 -27.47 -14.99 3.85
C THR A 152 -28.08 -14.15 4.96
N PHE A 153 -29.02 -13.26 4.62
CA PHE A 153 -30.06 -12.62 5.47
C PHE A 153 -29.74 -12.13 6.91
N GLU A 154 -28.49 -12.15 7.35
CA GLU A 154 -28.03 -11.69 8.65
C GLU A 154 -27.43 -10.28 8.53
N ALA A 155 -27.63 -9.46 9.56
CA ALA A 155 -27.07 -8.12 9.61
C ALA A 155 -25.54 -8.16 9.45
N GLU A 156 -24.97 -7.34 8.56
CA GLU A 156 -23.52 -7.26 8.34
C GLU A 156 -22.79 -7.10 9.70
N THR A 157 -21.84 -7.99 9.96
CA THR A 157 -21.02 -7.91 11.18
C THR A 157 -20.15 -6.65 11.16
N PRO A 158 -19.72 -6.12 12.33
CA PRO A 158 -18.82 -4.96 12.37
C PRO A 158 -17.53 -5.17 11.54
N SER A 159 -17.00 -6.39 11.51
CA SER A 159 -15.83 -6.74 10.71
C SER A 159 -16.11 -6.67 9.20
N GLN A 160 -17.24 -7.22 8.74
CA GLN A 160 -17.64 -7.12 7.33
C GLN A 160 -17.83 -5.68 6.87
N ARG A 161 -18.41 -4.82 7.72
CA ARG A 161 -18.53 -3.38 7.45
C ARG A 161 -17.17 -2.71 7.31
N LYS A 162 -16.23 -3.01 8.20
CA LYS A 162 -14.87 -2.47 8.16
C LYS A 162 -14.11 -2.93 6.90
N LEU A 163 -14.27 -4.20 6.50
CA LEU A 163 -13.72 -4.76 5.27
C LEU A 163 -14.25 -4.02 4.04
N LYS A 164 -15.57 -3.92 3.92
CA LYS A 164 -16.25 -3.21 2.83
C LYS A 164 -15.77 -1.76 2.74
N GLN A 165 -15.70 -1.06 3.88
CA GLN A 165 -15.20 0.31 3.93
C GLN A 165 -13.74 0.43 3.46
N GLY A 166 -12.88 -0.52 3.83
CA GLY A 166 -11.49 -0.56 3.39
C GLY A 166 -11.37 -0.71 1.87
N ILE A 167 -12.13 -1.63 1.27
CA ILE A 167 -12.20 -1.86 -0.18
C ILE A 167 -12.66 -0.59 -0.91
N LEU A 168 -13.80 -0.03 -0.48
CA LEU A 168 -14.39 1.16 -1.09
C LEU A 168 -13.45 2.37 -1.03
N THR A 169 -12.86 2.62 0.14
CA THR A 169 -11.93 3.74 0.33
C THR A 169 -10.69 3.57 -0.55
N THR A 170 -10.14 2.36 -0.62
CA THR A 170 -8.94 2.08 -1.43
C THR A 170 -9.22 2.22 -2.93
N ALA A 171 -10.39 1.78 -3.39
CA ALA A 171 -10.80 1.89 -4.79
C ALA A 171 -11.00 3.34 -5.25
N ALA A 172 -11.28 4.27 -4.34
CA ALA A 172 -11.42 5.69 -4.64
C ALA A 172 -10.09 6.43 -4.82
N LEU A 173 -8.97 5.90 -4.31
CA LEU A 173 -7.68 6.62 -4.26
C LEU A 173 -6.96 6.79 -5.61
N PRO A 174 -6.83 5.76 -6.48
CA PRO A 174 -6.03 5.92 -7.68
C PRO A 174 -6.80 6.79 -8.67
N VAL A 175 -6.41 8.05 -8.85
CA VAL A 175 -6.97 8.98 -9.84
C VAL A 175 -5.83 9.64 -10.59
N HIS A 176 -5.84 9.56 -11.92
CA HIS A 176 -4.86 10.26 -12.74
C HIS A 176 -5.46 10.73 -14.07
N PRO A 177 -5.21 11.99 -14.50
CA PRO A 177 -5.79 12.53 -15.74
C PRO A 177 -5.41 11.79 -17.02
N ARG A 178 -4.33 11.00 -17.00
CA ARG A 178 -3.84 10.23 -18.16
C ARG A 178 -4.15 8.73 -18.09
N PHE A 179 -4.94 8.28 -17.12
CA PHE A 179 -5.39 6.89 -17.17
C PHE A 179 -6.33 6.74 -18.37
N GLN A 180 -5.92 5.92 -19.34
CA GLN A 180 -6.75 5.55 -20.47
C GLN A 180 -7.96 4.77 -19.99
N ASP A 181 -9.01 4.78 -20.81
CA ASP A 181 -10.21 3.99 -20.60
C ASP A 181 -9.82 2.51 -20.37
N GLY A 182 -10.37 1.89 -19.33
CA GLY A 182 -10.08 0.51 -18.95
C GLY A 182 -8.97 0.30 -17.92
N ILE A 183 -7.99 1.21 -17.76
CA ILE A 183 -6.95 1.05 -16.70
C ILE A 183 -7.58 1.02 -15.31
N TYR A 184 -8.61 1.82 -15.07
CA TYR A 184 -9.32 1.85 -13.79
C TYR A 184 -9.90 0.49 -13.43
N ALA A 185 -10.54 -0.19 -14.38
CA ALA A 185 -11.10 -1.51 -14.17
C ALA A 185 -10.02 -2.54 -13.82
N GLN A 186 -8.84 -2.43 -14.44
CA GLN A 186 -7.70 -3.30 -14.16
C GLN A 186 -7.06 -3.04 -12.79
N LEU A 187 -7.22 -1.84 -12.23
CA LEU A 187 -6.73 -1.51 -10.89
C LEU A 187 -7.69 -1.96 -9.78
N LEU A 188 -8.98 -2.17 -10.06
CA LEU A 188 -9.96 -2.57 -9.05
C LEU A 188 -9.62 -3.88 -8.33
N PRO A 189 -9.16 -4.97 -8.98
CA PRO A 189 -8.74 -6.19 -8.29
C PRO A 189 -7.61 -5.93 -7.29
N LEU A 190 -6.66 -5.08 -7.66
CA LEU A 190 -5.60 -4.64 -6.75
C LEU A 190 -6.18 -3.87 -5.57
N CYS A 191 -7.08 -2.90 -5.81
CA CYS A 191 -7.76 -2.14 -4.76
C CYS A 191 -8.58 -3.02 -3.81
N ILE A 192 -9.19 -4.09 -4.30
CA ILE A 192 -9.94 -5.07 -3.50
C ILE A 192 -8.99 -5.76 -2.52
N VAL A 193 -7.88 -6.30 -3.01
CA VAL A 193 -6.90 -7.01 -2.17
C VAL A 193 -6.23 -6.06 -1.16
N LEU A 194 -5.87 -4.86 -1.59
CA LEU A 194 -5.25 -3.85 -0.71
C LEU A 194 -6.23 -3.29 0.32
N GLY A 195 -7.51 -3.13 -0.02
CA GLY A 195 -8.53 -2.63 0.90
C GLY A 195 -9.05 -3.70 1.85
N ALA A 196 -8.96 -4.98 1.47
CA ALA A 196 -9.36 -6.12 2.29
C ALA A 196 -8.40 -6.40 3.47
N ARG A 197 -7.21 -5.77 3.48
CA ARG A 197 -6.13 -5.93 4.47
C ARG A 197 -6.51 -5.70 5.92
N ILE A 198 -7.65 -5.08 6.18
CA ILE A 198 -8.03 -4.68 7.54
C ILE A 198 -8.47 -5.89 8.41
N ILE A 199 -8.47 -7.11 7.87
CA ILE A 199 -8.77 -8.34 8.63
C ILE A 199 -7.75 -9.43 8.32
N ASP A 200 -6.56 -9.33 8.90
CA ASP A 200 -5.82 -10.54 9.28
C ASP A 200 -5.07 -10.36 10.61
N GLN A 201 -5.79 -9.84 11.61
CA GLN A 201 -5.35 -9.87 13.00
C GLN A 201 -6.40 -10.56 13.87
N GLY A 202 -6.42 -11.89 13.80
CA GLY A 202 -7.18 -12.69 14.76
C GLY A 202 -7.62 -14.08 14.30
N ASN A 203 -6.74 -14.88 13.70
CA ASN A 203 -6.67 -16.36 13.82
C ASN A 203 -5.89 -16.92 12.64
N GLN A 204 -4.66 -17.38 12.87
CA GLN A 204 -4.17 -18.71 12.48
C GLN A 204 -2.94 -19.05 13.34
N ILE A 205 -3.20 -19.70 14.49
CA ILE A 205 -2.33 -20.76 15.03
C ILE A 205 -3.17 -22.03 14.93
#